data_AF-A0A329MJ69-F1
#
_entry.id   AF-A0A329MJ69-F1
#
_cell.length_a   1.000
_cell.length_b   1.000
_cell.length_c   1.000
_cell.angle_alpha   90.00
_cell.angle_beta   90.00
_cell.angle_gamma   90.00
#
_symmetry.space_group_name_H-M   'P 1'
#
loop_
_entity.id
_entity.type
_entity.pdbx_description
1 polymer ?
#
loop_
_entity_poly.entity_id
_entity_poly.type
_entity_poly.pdbx_seq_one_letter_code
_entity_poly.pdbx_strand_id
1 'polypeptide(L)' 'MEPNQTRESFVAVQKNGDGDITAFQTSSGRTLNYEEALQEVQGGAIQGVNAFKGRDGETYIRGDADGDPSNNLDNLPTF' A
#
# COMPACT_ATOMS: atom_id res chain seq x y z
N MET A 1 -16.34 -16.13 -17.26
CA MET A 1 -15.38 -15.00 -17.40
C MET A 1 -15.38 -14.33 -16.05
N GLU A 2 -14.31 -14.51 -15.27
CA GLU A 2 -14.20 -13.84 -13.98
C GLU A 2 -14.02 -12.33 -14.25
N PRO A 3 -14.69 -11.43 -13.51
CA PRO A 3 -14.53 -10.02 -13.73
C PRO A 3 -13.05 -9.68 -13.52
N ASN A 4 -12.46 -9.06 -14.52
CA ASN A 4 -11.12 -8.50 -14.50
C ASN A 4 -11.12 -7.36 -13.48
N GLN A 5 -11.17 -7.69 -12.18
CA GLN A 5 -11.05 -6.71 -11.10
C GLN A 5 -9.65 -6.15 -11.24
N THR A 6 -9.58 -4.97 -11.85
CA THR A 6 -8.33 -4.26 -12.03
C THR A 6 -7.85 -3.97 -10.61
N ARG A 7 -6.77 -4.63 -10.20
CA ARG A 7 -6.20 -4.44 -8.86
C ARG A 7 -5.95 -2.96 -8.65
N GLU A 8 -6.37 -2.43 -7.51
CA GLU A 8 -6.13 -1.04 -7.19
C GLU A 8 -4.66 -0.82 -6.87
N SER A 9 -4.17 0.40 -6.99
CA SER A 9 -2.82 0.77 -6.58
C SER A 9 -2.90 1.89 -5.56
N PHE A 10 -1.89 2.00 -4.69
CA PHE A 10 -1.78 3.17 -3.83
C PHE A 10 -1.27 4.36 -4.66
N VAL A 11 -1.99 5.48 -4.56
CA VAL A 11 -1.68 6.71 -5.31
C VAL A 11 -1.22 7.85 -4.40
N ALA A 12 -1.55 7.78 -3.11
CA ALA A 12 -1.12 8.74 -2.10
C ALA A 12 -1.06 8.06 -0.73
N VAL A 13 -0.32 8.64 0.20
CA VAL A 13 -0.16 8.13 1.58
C VAL A 13 -0.39 9.23 2.60
N GLN A 14 -0.98 8.91 3.73
CA GLN A 14 -1.03 9.84 4.86
C GLN A 14 0.12 9.50 5.80
N LYS A 15 0.91 10.50 6.17
CA LYS A 15 2.01 10.35 7.13
C LYS A 15 1.68 11.06 8.44
N ASN A 16 2.11 10.51 9.58
CA ASN A 16 2.03 11.16 10.89
C ASN A 16 3.10 12.26 11.01
N GLY A 17 3.15 12.94 12.16
CA GLY A 17 4.15 13.99 12.43
C GLY A 17 5.61 13.50 12.50
N ASP A 18 5.83 12.18 12.59
CA ASP A 18 7.15 11.52 12.59
C ASP A 18 7.60 11.10 11.18
N GLY A 19 6.66 11.06 10.23
CA GLY A 19 6.89 10.61 8.85
C GLY A 19 6.45 9.17 8.57
N ASP A 20 5.86 8.46 9.54
CA ASP A 20 5.32 7.12 9.32
C ASP A 20 4.00 7.15 8.58
N ILE A 21 3.82 6.20 7.66
CA ILE A 21 2.56 6.06 6.93
C ILE A 21 1.47 5.47 7.83
N THR A 22 0.37 6.20 7.99
CA THR A 22 -0.80 5.79 8.80
C THR A 22 -2.01 5.38 7.96
N ALA A 23 -2.11 5.88 6.73
CA ALA A 23 -3.20 5.55 5.81
C ALA A 23 -2.74 5.62 4.35
N PHE A 24 -3.52 5.01 3.47
CA PHE A 24 -3.24 4.90 2.05
C PHE A 24 -4.46 5.28 1.24
N GLN A 25 -4.27 6.02 0.16
CA GLN A 25 -5.32 6.28 -0.80
C GLN A 25 -5.14 5.37 -2.01
N THR A 26 -6.21 4.67 -2.38
CA THR A 26 -6.22 3.80 -3.56
C THR A 26 -6.57 4.58 -4.82
N SER A 27 -6.22 4.04 -5.98
CA SER A 27 -6.53 4.61 -7.29
C SER A 27 -8.03 4.75 -7.59
N SER A 28 -8.89 4.06 -6.83
CA SER A 28 -10.35 4.24 -6.91
C SER A 28 -10.88 5.39 -6.04
N GLY A 29 -10.01 6.05 -5.26
CA GLY A 29 -10.36 7.15 -4.36
C GLY A 29 -10.76 6.71 -2.95
N ARG A 30 -10.57 5.43 -2.58
CA ARG A 30 -10.78 4.94 -1.21
C ARG A 30 -9.60 5.36 -0.34
N THR A 31 -9.86 5.72 0.90
CA THR A 31 -8.82 5.89 1.91
C THR A 31 -8.91 4.72 2.89
N LEU A 32 -7.83 3.96 2.99
CA LEU A 32 -7.69 2.79 3.85
C LEU A 32 -6.72 3.14 4.98
N ASN A 33 -7.06 2.82 6.21
CA ASN A 33 -6.06 2.87 7.28
C ASN A 33 -5.00 1.76 7.08
N TYR A 34 -3.94 1.79 7.88
CA TYR A 34 -2.85 0.82 7.75
C TYR A 34 -3.30 -0.65 7.86
N GLU A 35 -4.21 -0.97 8.78
CA GLU A 35 -4.71 -2.34 8.97
C GLU A 35 -5.60 -2.80 7.81
N GLU A 36 -6.49 -1.93 7.31
CA GLU A 36 -7.32 -2.21 6.13
C GLU A 36 -6.46 -2.39 4.88
N ALA A 37 -5.50 -1.49 4.67
CA ALA A 37 -4.55 -1.58 3.57
C ALA A 37 -3.78 -2.91 3.63
N LEU A 38 -3.37 -3.34 4.82
CA LEU A 38 -2.68 -4.61 5.00
C LEU A 38 -3.55 -5.80 4.62
N GLN A 39 -4.84 -5.80 4.98
CA GLN A 39 -5.78 -6.85 4.60
C GLN A 39 -6.00 -6.89 3.07
N GLU A 40 -6.18 -5.73 2.43
CA GLU A 40 -6.38 -5.64 0.98
C GLU A 40 -5.12 -6.10 0.21
N VAL A 41 -3.93 -5.79 0.73
CA VAL A 41 -2.65 -6.25 0.16
C VAL A 41 -2.49 -7.76 0.34
N GLN A 42 -2.80 -8.31 1.51
CA GLN A 42 -2.77 -9.76 1.75
C GLN A 42 -3.81 -10.51 0.90
N GLY A 43 -4.96 -9.89 0.65
CA GLY A 43 -6.01 -10.40 -0.24
C GLY A 43 -5.67 -10.29 -1.73
N GLY A 44 -4.59 -9.59 -2.10
CA GLY A 44 -4.20 -9.38 -3.48
C GLY A 44 -5.12 -8.42 -4.24
N ALA A 45 -5.83 -7.55 -3.53
CA ALA A 45 -6.67 -6.50 -4.10
C ALA A 45 -5.85 -5.28 -4.56
N ILE A 46 -4.70 -5.05 -3.90
CA ILE A 46 -3.77 -3.97 -4.25
C ILE A 46 -2.57 -4.54 -5.03
N GLN A 47 -2.16 -3.85 -6.09
CA GLN A 47 -0.98 -4.15 -6.90
C GLN A 47 0.20 -3.20 -6.63
N GLY A 48 1.42 -3.63 -6.97
CA GLY A 48 2.65 -2.85 -6.79
C GLY A 48 3.16 -2.84 -5.34
N VAL A 49 2.56 -3.66 -4.48
CA VAL A 49 2.87 -3.76 -3.05
C VAL A 49 2.68 -5.17 -2.56
N ASN A 50 3.40 -5.52 -1.51
CA ASN A 50 3.30 -6.81 -0.82
C ASN A 50 3.34 -6.62 0.69
N ALA A 51 2.61 -7.48 1.40
CA ALA A 51 2.72 -7.60 2.84
C ALA A 51 3.90 -8.49 3.20
N PHE A 52 4.73 -8.07 4.15
CA PHE A 52 5.85 -8.85 4.65
C PHE A 52 5.90 -8.82 6.17
N LYS A 53 6.28 -9.95 6.77
CA LYS A 53 6.47 -10.04 8.22
C LYS A 53 7.89 -9.60 8.58
N GLY A 54 8.00 -8.57 9.41
CA GLY A 54 9.26 -8.10 9.96
C GLY A 54 9.85 -9.08 10.97
N ARG A 55 11.10 -8.84 11.38
CA ARG A 55 11.77 -9.68 12.40
C ARG A 55 11.12 -9.60 13.78
N ASP A 56 10.42 -8.50 14.07
CA ASP A 56 9.66 -8.30 15.30
C ASP A 56 8.36 -9.12 15.34
N GLY A 57 7.90 -9.59 14.18
CA GLY A 57 6.65 -10.32 14.04
C GLY A 57 5.47 -9.45 13.58
N GLU A 58 5.64 -8.13 13.53
CA GLU A 58 4.72 -7.21 12.89
C GLU A 58 4.69 -7.38 11.37
N THR A 59 3.56 -7.07 10.74
CA THR A 59 3.41 -7.15 9.29
C THR A 59 3.40 -5.75 8.70
N TYR A 60 4.23 -5.56 7.69
CA TYR A 60 4.40 -4.27 7.04
C TYR A 60 4.07 -4.36 5.56
N ILE A 61 3.66 -3.23 5.00
CA ILE A 61 3.42 -3.10 3.56
C ILE A 61 4.69 -2.52 2.94
N ARG A 62 5.21 -3.18 1.90
CA ARG A 62 6.31 -2.66 1.07
C ARG A 62 5.86 -2.55 -0.38
N GLY A 63 6.40 -1.56 -1.10
CA GLY A 63 6.36 -1.55 -2.56
C GLY A 63 7.06 -2.78 -3.14
N ASP A 64 6.66 -3.19 -4.34
CA ASP A 64 7.43 -4.16 -5.10
C ASP A 64 8.86 -3.64 -5.31
N ALA A 65 9.84 -4.53 -5.12
CA ALA A 65 11.25 -4.22 -5.30
C ALA A 65 11.65 -4.39 -6.78
N ASP A 66 10.92 -3.73 -7.68
CA ASP A 66 11.19 -3.77 -9.14
C ASP A 66 12.41 -2.94 -9.54
N GLY A 67 13.09 -2.31 -8.58
CA GLY A 67 14.24 -1.43 -8.82
C GLY A 67 13.87 -0.03 -9.32
N ASP A 68 12.58 0.25 -9.51
CA ASP A 68 12.06 1.60 -9.80
C ASP A 68 11.62 2.28 -8.50
N PRO A 69 12.39 3.25 -7.98
CA PRO A 69 12.03 3.92 -6.74
C PRO A 69 10.78 4.81 -6.92
N SER A 70 10.43 5.22 -8.14
CA SER A 70 9.34 6.18 -8.40
C SER A 70 7.98 5.65 -7.97
N ASN A 71 7.80 4.34 -7.87
CA ASN A 71 6.57 3.69 -7.45
C ASN A 71 6.61 3.16 -5.99
N ASN A 72 7.64 3.53 -5.22
CA ASN A 72 7.72 3.19 -3.81
C ASN A 72 6.67 3.97 -3.00
N LEU A 73 6.06 3.30 -2.02
CA LEU A 73 5.11 3.91 -1.08
C LEU A 73 5.63 5.19 -0.43
N ASP A 74 6.93 5.25 -0.15
CA ASP A 74 7.54 6.42 0.49
C ASP A 74 7.60 7.65 -0.43
N ASN A 75 7.64 7.43 -1.75
CA ASN A 75 7.66 8.46 -2.79
C ASN A 75 6.26 8.90 -3.24
N LEU A 76 5.20 8.26 -2.73
CA LEU A 76 3.84 8.69 -3.02
C LEU A 76 3.56 10.06 -2.38
N PRO A 77 2.78 10.93 -3.06
CA PRO A 77 2.38 12.20 -2.50
C PRO A 77 1.56 12.00 -1.22
N THR A 78 1.65 12.97 -0.31
CA THR A 78 0.78 13.03 0.86
C THR A 78 -0.47 13.85 0.59
N PHE A 79 -1.58 13.46 1.22
CA PHE A 79 -2.88 14.14 1.11
C PHE A 79 -3.41 14.62 2.46
#